data_AF-A0A1G1PTF6-F1
#
_entry.id   AF-A0A1G1PTF6-F1
#
_cell.length_a   1.000
_cell.length_b   1.000
_cell.length_c   1.000
_cell.angle_alpha   90.00
_cell.angle_beta   90.00
_cell.angle_gamma   90.00
#
_symmetry.space_group_name_H-M   'P 1'
#
loop_
_entity.id
_entity.type
_entity.pdbx_description
1 polymer ?
#
loop_
_entity_poly.entity_id
_entity_poly.type
_entity_poly.pdbx_seq_one_letter_code
_entity_poly.pdbx_strand_id
1 'polypeptide(L)'
;MTSRTGKRSFTFIELLIVILIIAILSAISIPRLRNAFYGFRLEGFAKDVYYLSLYLQGSAAAKGKIYCLNISPDQRNFRATQKKEDVAADENKDEFEAVKGNYGKLLEAPAGVVVSIEPHPAGELYFYPDASMDKSLNIIFTDPYNKKITLAIKGAAGAIEIK
;
A
#
# COMPACT_ATOMS: atom_id res chain seq x y z
N MET A 1 -2.29 59.63 33.06
CA MET A 1 -1.15 58.85 32.52
C MET A 1 -1.65 58.07 31.31
N THR A 2 -1.37 58.52 30.09
CA THR A 2 -1.81 57.86 28.85
C THR A 2 -0.61 57.24 28.16
N SER A 3 -0.54 55.90 28.18
CA SER A 3 0.41 55.09 27.43
C SER A 3 0.23 55.31 25.93
N ARG A 4 1.24 55.85 25.26
CA ARG A 4 1.32 55.87 23.79
C ARG A 4 1.83 54.52 23.33
N THR A 5 0.93 53.62 22.95
CA THR A 5 1.28 52.41 22.18
C THR A 5 1.63 52.83 20.77
N GLY A 6 2.93 52.94 20.47
CA GLY A 6 3.41 53.22 19.13
C GLY A 6 3.02 52.12 18.16
N LYS A 7 2.26 52.43 17.12
CA LYS A 7 2.04 51.54 15.97
C LYS A 7 3.39 51.30 15.29
N ARG A 8 3.95 50.10 15.46
CA ARG A 8 5.13 49.67 14.71
C ARG A 8 4.69 49.33 13.29
N SER A 9 5.16 50.12 12.33
CA SER A 9 5.00 49.84 10.90
C SER A 9 6.16 48.97 10.44
N PHE A 10 5.85 47.90 9.71
CA PHE A 10 6.81 46.97 9.15
C PHE A 10 7.48 47.60 7.93
N THR A 11 8.80 47.52 7.83
CA THR A 11 9.53 48.11 6.69
C THR A 11 9.57 47.13 5.50
N PHE A 12 9.70 47.65 4.28
CA PHE A 12 9.80 46.80 3.08
C PHE A 12 11.05 45.90 3.11
N ILE A 13 12.16 46.42 3.65
CA ILE A 13 13.39 45.64 3.81
C ILE A 13 13.22 44.49 4.80
N GLU A 14 12.49 44.71 5.90
CA GLU A 14 12.18 43.67 6.89
C GLU A 14 11.32 42.55 6.28
N LEU A 15 10.35 42.91 5.42
CA LEU A 15 9.57 41.94 4.66
C LEU A 15 10.43 41.11 3.71
N LEU A 16 11.35 41.76 2.99
CA LEU A 16 12.26 41.07 2.08
C LEU A 16 13.13 40.07 2.85
N ILE A 17 13.68 40.47 4.00
CA ILE A 17 14.48 39.60 4.86
C ILE A 17 13.64 38.41 5.37
N VAL A 18 12.40 38.62 5.81
CA VAL A 18 11.54 37.52 6.28
C VAL A 18 11.24 36.54 5.14
N ILE A 19 10.88 37.03 3.95
CA ILE A 19 10.64 36.17 2.78
C ILE A 19 11.91 35.40 2.40
N LEU A 20 13.08 36.05 2.43
CA LEU A 20 14.37 35.41 2.17
C LEU A 20 14.65 34.27 3.16
N ILE A 21 14.44 34.51 4.46
CA ILE A 21 14.62 33.49 5.51
C ILE A 21 13.64 32.32 5.28
N ILE A 22 12.36 32.61 5.02
CA ILE A 22 11.35 31.57 4.73
C ILE A 22 11.73 30.77 3.48
N ALA A 23 12.25 31.41 2.43
CA ALA A 23 12.67 30.73 1.21
C ALA A 23 13.83 29.76 1.47
N ILE A 24 14.85 30.18 2.23
CA ILE A 24 15.99 29.34 2.60
C ILE A 24 15.52 28.14 3.42
N LEU A 25 14.67 28.38 4.44
CA LEU A 25 14.13 27.30 5.27
C LEU A 25 13.27 26.32 4.44
N SER A 26 12.44 26.84 3.54
CA SER A 26 11.57 26.03 2.68
C SER A 26 12.39 25.16 1.73
N ALA A 27 13.46 25.70 1.14
CA ALA A 27 14.35 24.96 0.25
C ALA A 27 14.97 23.72 0.93
N ILE A 28 15.25 23.81 2.23
CA ILE A 28 15.82 22.69 3.01
C ILE A 28 14.72 21.75 3.52
N SER A 29 13.60 22.28 3.98
CA SER A 29 12.53 21.49 4.62
C SER A 29 11.68 20.68 3.64
N ILE A 30 11.36 21.24 2.47
CA ILE A 30 10.51 20.57 1.46
C ILE A 30 11.04 19.20 1.05
N PRO A 31 12.32 19.00 0.66
CA PRO A 31 12.81 17.69 0.24
C PRO A 31 12.77 16.65 1.38
N ARG A 32 13.06 17.07 2.61
CA ARG A 32 13.00 16.18 3.79
C ARG A 32 11.58 15.74 4.09
N LEU A 33 10.65 16.69 4.07
CA LEU A 33 9.23 16.43 4.29
C LEU A 33 8.67 15.50 3.20
N ARG A 34 9.06 15.73 1.94
CA ARG A 34 8.67 14.88 0.82
C ARG A 34 9.12 13.43 1.04
N ASN A 35 10.38 13.20 1.42
CA ASN A 35 10.90 11.86 1.73
C ASN A 35 10.10 11.19 2.87
N ALA A 36 9.83 11.91 3.96
CA ALA A 36 9.04 11.38 5.07
C ALA A 36 7.62 10.94 4.62
N PHE A 37 6.95 11.77 3.81
CA PHE A 37 5.62 11.42 3.27
C PHE A 37 5.63 10.16 2.39
N TYR A 38 6.67 9.95 1.57
CA TYR A 38 6.80 8.71 0.79
C TYR A 38 6.97 7.50 1.70
N GLY A 39 7.80 7.61 2.74
CA GLY A 39 7.98 6.55 3.73
C GLY A 39 6.68 6.16 4.44
N PHE A 40 5.86 7.13 4.85
CA PHE A 40 4.55 6.87 5.46
C PHE A 40 3.56 6.23 4.48
N ARG A 41 3.53 6.67 3.22
CA ARG A 41 2.64 6.08 2.20
C ARG A 41 3.03 4.65 1.86
N LEU A 42 4.34 4.38 1.73
CA LEU A 42 4.86 3.03 1.48
C LEU A 42 4.47 2.07 2.62
N GLU A 43 4.65 2.51 3.86
CA GLU A 43 4.33 1.70 5.05
C GLU A 43 2.83 1.47 5.19
N GLY A 44 2.01 2.51 4.98
CA GLY A 44 0.56 2.38 4.96
C GLY A 44 0.09 1.39 3.89
N PHE A 45 0.61 1.52 2.66
CA PHE A 45 0.28 0.62 1.57
C PHE A 45 0.68 -0.84 1.86
N ALA A 46 1.90 -1.08 2.36
CA ALA A 46 2.34 -2.42 2.72
C ALA A 46 1.46 -3.04 3.83
N LYS A 47 1.03 -2.23 4.81
CA LYS A 47 0.07 -2.63 5.84
C LYS A 47 -1.31 -2.93 5.26
N ASP A 48 -1.79 -2.13 4.30
CA ASP A 48 -3.07 -2.38 3.64
C ASP A 48 -3.07 -3.72 2.88
N VAL A 49 -1.99 -4.02 2.15
CA VAL A 49 -1.81 -5.32 1.47
C VAL A 49 -1.71 -6.46 2.49
N TYR A 50 -1.00 -6.25 3.60
CA TYR A 50 -0.91 -7.22 4.70
C TYR A 50 -2.29 -7.54 5.29
N TYR A 51 -3.06 -6.52 5.69
CA TYR A 51 -4.40 -6.70 6.25
C TYR A 51 -5.38 -7.28 5.25
N LEU A 52 -5.27 -6.93 3.97
CA LEU A 52 -6.04 -7.55 2.90
C LEU A 52 -5.76 -9.06 2.84
N SER A 53 -4.48 -9.45 2.88
CA SER A 53 -4.06 -10.86 2.83
C SER A 53 -4.57 -11.64 4.05
N LEU A 54 -4.45 -11.08 5.26
CA LEU A 54 -5.02 -11.66 6.48
C LEU A 54 -6.53 -11.81 6.40
N TYR A 55 -7.23 -10.79 5.87
CA TYR A 55 -8.67 -10.84 5.69
C TYR A 55 -9.09 -11.95 4.72
N LEU A 56 -8.36 -12.16 3.63
CA LEU A 56 -8.64 -13.24 2.68
C LEU A 56 -8.41 -14.62 3.29
N GLN A 57 -7.30 -14.79 4.02
CA GLN A 57 -7.03 -16.04 4.75
C GLN A 57 -8.13 -16.33 5.78
N GLY A 58 -8.47 -15.35 6.62
CA GLY A 58 -9.52 -15.51 7.63
C GLY A 58 -10.90 -15.73 7.00
N SER A 59 -11.20 -15.08 5.88
CA SER A 59 -12.45 -15.28 5.14
C SER A 59 -12.51 -16.67 4.51
N ALA A 60 -11.39 -17.18 3.98
CA ALA A 60 -11.31 -18.52 3.41
C ALA A 60 -11.60 -19.57 4.48
N ALA A 61 -10.94 -19.46 5.64
CA ALA A 61 -11.12 -20.36 6.76
C ALA A 61 -12.54 -20.29 7.37
N ALA A 62 -13.10 -19.09 7.52
CA ALA A 62 -14.42 -18.92 8.13
C ALA A 62 -15.58 -19.34 7.23
N LYS A 63 -15.46 -19.11 5.90
CA LYS A 63 -16.56 -19.34 4.95
C LYS A 63 -16.42 -20.64 4.17
N GLY A 64 -15.29 -21.34 4.28
CA GLY A 64 -15.04 -22.56 3.52
C GLY A 64 -14.84 -22.33 2.02
N LYS A 65 -14.48 -21.10 1.60
CA LYS A 65 -14.37 -20.71 0.17
C LYS A 65 -12.95 -20.37 -0.22
N ILE A 66 -12.61 -20.56 -1.50
CA ILE A 66 -11.31 -20.18 -2.05
C ILE A 66 -11.33 -18.70 -2.41
N TYR A 67 -10.36 -17.96 -1.87
CA TYR A 67 -10.10 -16.56 -2.19
C TYR A 67 -8.80 -16.45 -2.99
N CYS A 68 -8.71 -15.47 -3.88
CA CYS A 68 -7.52 -15.18 -4.66
C CYS A 68 -7.15 -13.69 -4.51
N LEU A 69 -5.86 -13.42 -4.27
CA LEU A 69 -5.27 -12.10 -4.41
C LEU A 69 -4.56 -12.02 -5.76
N ASN A 70 -5.12 -11.22 -6.66
CA ASN A 70 -4.52 -10.93 -7.95
C ASN A 70 -3.56 -9.76 -7.76
N ILE A 71 -2.30 -9.99 -8.12
CA ILE A 71 -1.21 -9.04 -8.01
C ILE A 71 -0.71 -8.77 -9.43
N SER A 72 -0.96 -7.57 -9.93
CA SER A 72 -0.44 -7.12 -11.22
C SER A 72 0.72 -6.16 -10.97
N PRO A 73 1.98 -6.64 -10.87
CA PRO A 73 3.12 -5.76 -10.61
C PRO A 73 3.30 -4.69 -11.69
N ASP A 74 2.99 -5.01 -12.96
CA ASP A 74 3.06 -4.06 -14.08
C ASP A 74 2.05 -2.92 -13.94
N GLN A 75 0.83 -3.25 -13.53
CA GLN A 75 -0.26 -2.29 -13.35
C GLN A 75 -0.26 -1.67 -11.95
N ARG A 76 0.58 -2.15 -11.03
CA ARG A 76 0.64 -1.75 -9.61
C ARG A 76 -0.68 -1.93 -8.87
N ASN A 77 -1.46 -2.92 -9.28
CA ASN A 77 -2.82 -3.13 -8.80
C ASN A 77 -2.96 -4.46 -8.07
N PHE A 78 -3.71 -4.41 -6.98
CA PHE A 78 -4.03 -5.54 -6.12
C PHE A 78 -5.55 -5.67 -6.05
N ARG A 79 -6.06 -6.87 -6.32
CA ARG A 79 -7.51 -7.12 -6.27
C ARG A 79 -7.82 -8.48 -5.65
N ALA A 80 -8.68 -8.46 -4.65
CA ALA A 80 -9.22 -9.69 -4.11
C ALA A 80 -10.43 -10.19 -4.90
N THR A 81 -10.41 -11.47 -5.23
CA THR A 81 -11.52 -12.19 -5.82
C THR A 81 -11.83 -13.46 -5.04
N GLN A 82 -13.01 -14.04 -5.27
CA GLN A 82 -13.47 -15.28 -4.68
C GLN A 82 -14.02 -16.21 -5.77
N LYS A 83 -13.82 -17.53 -5.61
CA LYS A 83 -14.33 -18.52 -6.56
C LYS A 83 -15.87 -18.65 -6.43
N LYS A 84 -16.60 -18.55 -7.53
CA LYS A 84 -18.04 -18.87 -7.59
C LYS A 84 -18.27 -20.37 -7.47
N GLU A 85 -19.34 -20.76 -6.80
CA GLU A 85 -19.64 -22.15 -6.44
C GLU A 85 -20.62 -22.84 -7.42
N ASP A 86 -21.19 -22.12 -8.40
CA ASP A 86 -22.36 -22.56 -9.19
C ASP A 86 -22.22 -22.41 -10.72
N VAL A 87 -21.06 -22.72 -11.31
CA VAL A 87 -21.00 -22.91 -12.77
C VAL A 87 -20.29 -24.21 -13.09
N ALA A 88 -21.07 -25.14 -13.65
CA ALA A 88 -20.59 -26.38 -14.23
C ALA A 88 -19.38 -26.09 -15.13
N ALA A 89 -18.37 -26.95 -15.03
CA ALA A 89 -17.15 -26.89 -15.80
C ALA A 89 -17.44 -26.69 -17.29
N ASP A 90 -17.29 -25.45 -17.76
CA ASP A 90 -17.16 -25.10 -19.15
C ASP A 90 -15.76 -24.48 -19.33
N GLU A 91 -15.01 -25.02 -20.28
CA GLU A 91 -13.54 -25.09 -20.30
C GLU A 91 -12.78 -23.77 -20.56
N ASN A 92 -13.24 -22.61 -20.09
CA ASN A 92 -12.41 -21.40 -20.20
C ASN A 92 -12.82 -20.28 -19.25
N LYS A 93 -11.92 -19.96 -18.32
CA LYS A 93 -11.94 -18.87 -17.31
C LYS A 93 -12.69 -19.22 -16.02
N ASP A 94 -11.92 -19.55 -14.98
CA ASP A 94 -12.40 -19.53 -13.60
C ASP A 94 -13.11 -18.19 -13.30
N GLU A 95 -14.44 -18.23 -13.14
CA GLU A 95 -15.24 -17.05 -12.81
C GLU A 95 -14.99 -16.62 -11.35
N PHE A 96 -13.95 -15.82 -11.18
CA PHE A 96 -13.63 -15.14 -9.94
C PHE A 96 -14.43 -13.83 -9.83
N GLU A 97 -15.27 -13.70 -8.80
CA GLU A 97 -15.98 -12.45 -8.51
C GLU A 97 -15.21 -11.59 -7.50
N ALA A 98 -15.29 -10.26 -7.63
CA ALA A 98 -14.72 -9.37 -6.64
C ALA A 98 -15.36 -9.58 -5.26
N VAL A 99 -14.53 -9.61 -4.21
CA VAL A 99 -15.03 -9.76 -2.85
C VAL A 99 -15.96 -8.59 -2.49
N LYS A 100 -17.09 -8.86 -1.84
CA LYS A 100 -18.02 -7.79 -1.44
C LYS A 100 -17.36 -6.86 -0.41
N GLY A 101 -17.60 -5.56 -0.53
CA GLY A 101 -17.15 -4.53 0.42
C GLY A 101 -15.83 -3.85 0.06
N ASN A 102 -15.18 -3.23 1.04
CA ASN A 102 -13.96 -2.45 0.81
C ASN A 102 -12.76 -3.29 0.34
N TYR A 103 -12.74 -4.59 0.67
CA TYR A 103 -11.61 -5.48 0.35
C TYR A 103 -11.64 -6.05 -1.08
N GLY A 104 -12.75 -5.95 -1.82
CA GLY A 104 -12.76 -6.28 -3.26
C GLY A 104 -12.59 -5.09 -4.19
N LYS A 105 -12.39 -3.89 -3.62
CA LYS A 105 -11.98 -2.71 -4.40
C LYS A 105 -10.56 -2.90 -4.90
N LEU A 106 -10.27 -2.26 -6.02
CA LEU A 106 -8.91 -2.19 -6.55
C LEU A 106 -8.04 -1.39 -5.59
N LEU A 107 -6.98 -2.01 -5.10
CA LEU A 107 -5.96 -1.35 -4.29
C LEU A 107 -4.78 -1.04 -5.20
N GLU A 108 -4.51 0.25 -5.39
CA GLU A 108 -3.45 0.73 -6.28
C GLU A 108 -2.23 1.16 -5.46
N ALA A 109 -1.03 0.81 -5.91
CA ALA A 109 0.19 1.25 -5.25
C ALA A 109 0.36 2.78 -5.38
N PRO A 110 0.80 3.48 -4.32
CA PRO A 110 1.06 4.90 -4.38
C PRO A 110 2.05 5.27 -5.51
N ALA A 111 1.86 6.46 -6.09
CA ALA A 111 2.74 6.95 -7.15
C ALA A 111 4.22 6.91 -6.74
N GLY A 112 5.04 6.29 -7.58
CA GLY A 112 6.49 6.12 -7.36
C GLY A 112 6.90 4.84 -6.62
N VAL A 113 5.95 4.06 -6.09
CA VAL A 113 6.25 2.74 -5.53
C VAL A 113 6.40 1.71 -6.65
N VAL A 114 7.51 0.97 -6.61
CA VAL A 114 7.77 -0.19 -7.46
C VAL A 114 7.46 -1.45 -6.66
N VAL A 115 6.71 -2.37 -7.28
CA VAL A 115 6.31 -3.65 -6.67
C VAL A 115 7.05 -4.76 -7.39
N SER A 116 7.81 -5.55 -6.62
CA SER A 116 8.49 -6.76 -7.12
C SER A 116 8.00 -7.97 -6.34
N ILE A 117 7.92 -9.13 -7.00
CA ILE A 117 7.45 -10.38 -6.40
C ILE A 117 8.50 -11.46 -6.62
N GLU A 118 8.87 -12.16 -5.55
CA GLU A 118 9.83 -13.26 -5.57
C GLU A 118 9.21 -14.53 -4.96
N PRO A 119 9.16 -15.67 -5.67
CA PRO A 119 9.66 -15.91 -7.02
C PRO A 119 8.80 -15.24 -8.11
N HIS A 120 9.45 -14.77 -9.19
CA HIS A 120 8.77 -14.17 -10.35
C HIS A 120 8.42 -15.24 -11.39
N PRO A 121 7.24 -15.23 -12.03
CA PRO A 121 6.05 -14.42 -11.76
C PRO A 121 5.02 -15.17 -10.89
N ALA A 122 4.67 -14.60 -9.73
CA ALA A 122 3.51 -15.05 -8.95
C ALA A 122 2.45 -13.95 -8.97
N GLY A 123 1.69 -13.86 -10.06
CA GLY A 123 0.62 -12.86 -10.24
C GLY A 123 -0.67 -13.18 -9.49
N GLU A 124 -0.79 -14.37 -8.92
CA GLU A 124 -1.98 -14.85 -8.22
C GLU A 124 -1.59 -15.64 -6.98
N LEU A 125 -2.24 -15.32 -5.86
CA LEU A 125 -2.08 -16.01 -4.59
C LEU A 125 -3.42 -16.53 -4.11
N TYR A 126 -3.54 -17.86 -4.00
CA TYR A 126 -4.74 -18.54 -3.56
C TYR A 126 -4.71 -18.80 -2.05
N PHE A 127 -5.84 -18.54 -1.40
CA PHE A 127 -6.09 -18.78 0.02
C PHE A 127 -7.17 -19.86 0.14
N TYR A 128 -6.85 -20.91 0.88
CA TYR A 128 -7.71 -22.08 1.01
C TYR A 128 -8.42 -22.12 2.38
N PRO A 129 -9.52 -22.88 2.51
CA PRO A 129 -10.27 -23.04 3.75
C PRO A 129 -9.50 -23.61 4.95
N ASP A 130 -8.39 -24.30 4.70
CA ASP A 130 -7.50 -24.83 5.73
C ASP A 130 -6.48 -23.78 6.24
N ALA A 131 -6.67 -22.52 5.84
CA ALA A 131 -5.74 -21.40 6.08
C ALA A 131 -4.37 -21.56 5.42
N SER A 132 -4.18 -22.56 4.55
CA SER A 132 -3.00 -22.70 3.72
C SER A 132 -3.05 -21.74 2.53
N MET A 133 -1.88 -21.51 1.92
CA MET A 133 -1.78 -20.77 0.67
C MET A 133 -0.93 -21.57 -0.31
N ASP A 134 -1.28 -21.47 -1.60
CA ASP A 134 -0.66 -22.26 -2.67
C ASP A 134 0.85 -22.02 -2.81
N LYS A 135 1.30 -20.78 -2.57
CA LYS A 135 2.69 -20.37 -2.84
C LYS A 135 3.26 -19.60 -1.66
N SER A 136 4.57 -19.77 -1.47
CA SER A 136 5.35 -18.84 -0.64
C SER A 136 5.95 -17.78 -1.54
N LEU A 137 5.73 -16.52 -1.23
CA LEU A 137 6.23 -15.40 -2.01
C LEU A 137 6.61 -14.23 -1.12
N ASN A 138 7.55 -13.42 -1.59
CA ASN A 138 7.92 -12.15 -1.00
C ASN A 138 7.45 -11.04 -1.94
N ILE A 139 6.59 -10.15 -1.45
CA ILE A 139 6.24 -8.91 -2.15
C ILE A 139 7.13 -7.80 -1.60
N ILE A 140 7.99 -7.26 -2.46
CA ILE A 140 8.93 -6.20 -2.12
C ILE A 140 8.38 -4.89 -2.67
N PHE A 141 8.12 -3.95 -1.77
CA PHE A 141 7.71 -2.59 -2.10
C PHE A 141 8.91 -1.67 -1.99
N THR A 142 9.28 -0.99 -3.08
CA THR A 142 10.41 -0.05 -3.12
C THR A 142 9.91 1.35 -3.45
N ASP A 143 10.31 2.36 -2.66
CA ASP A 143 9.98 3.76 -2.94
C ASP A 143 11.06 4.45 -3.83
N PRO A 144 10.81 5.69 -4.29
CA PRO A 144 11.79 6.44 -5.09
C PRO A 144 13.09 6.79 -4.35
N TYR A 145 13.13 6.66 -3.02
CA TYR A 145 14.29 6.93 -2.17
C TYR A 145 15.00 5.63 -1.75
N ASN A 146 14.68 4.51 -2.41
CA ASN A 146 15.26 3.19 -2.19
C ASN A 146 14.97 2.57 -0.80
N LYS A 147 13.95 3.08 -0.09
CA LYS A 147 13.39 2.41 1.09
C LYS A 147 12.60 1.20 0.62
N LYS A 148 12.82 0.06 1.28
CA LYS A 148 12.18 -1.21 0.96
C LYS A 148 11.38 -1.72 2.14
N ILE A 149 10.20 -2.27 1.85
CA ILE A 149 9.37 -3.02 2.80
C ILE A 149 9.04 -4.35 2.14
N THR A 150 9.21 -5.45 2.87
CA THR A 150 9.00 -6.79 2.34
C THR A 150 7.86 -7.48 3.07
N LEU A 151 6.84 -7.87 2.33
CA LEU A 151 5.78 -8.76 2.80
C LEU A 151 6.15 -10.20 2.49
N ALA A 152 6.49 -10.98 3.51
CA ALA A 152 6.82 -12.39 3.39
C ALA A 152 5.57 -13.25 3.62
N ILE A 153 5.19 -14.03 2.62
CA ILE A 153 4.06 -14.95 2.66
C ILE A 153 4.64 -16.37 2.63
N LYS A 154 4.40 -17.12 3.70
CA LYS A 154 4.86 -18.52 3.85
C LYS A 154 3.66 -19.44 3.65
N GLY A 155 3.49 -19.94 2.42
CA GLY A 155 2.29 -20.68 2.02
C GLY A 155 2.04 -21.95 2.82
N ALA A 156 3.08 -22.75 3.06
CA ALA A 156 2.98 -24.01 3.82
C ALA A 156 2.67 -23.81 5.31
N ALA A 157 3.05 -22.66 5.88
CA ALA A 157 2.83 -22.35 7.30
C ALA A 157 1.58 -21.49 7.53
N GLY A 158 0.91 -21.03 6.46
CA GLY A 158 -0.15 -20.05 6.57
C GLY A 158 0.29 -18.72 7.18
N ALA A 159 1.59 -18.43 7.24
CA ALA A 159 2.11 -17.26 7.96
C ALA A 159 2.34 -16.09 7.00
N ILE A 160 1.89 -14.90 7.39
CA ILE A 160 2.09 -13.65 6.66
C ILE A 160 2.83 -12.70 7.62
N GLU A 161 3.97 -12.18 7.18
CA GLU A 161 4.86 -11.31 7.97
C GLU A 161 5.22 -10.06 7.16
N ILE A 162 5.31 -8.91 7.83
CA ILE A 162 5.85 -7.67 7.25
C ILE A 162 7.23 -7.39 7.85
N LYS A 163 8.20 -7.09 6.98
CA LYS A 163 9.62 -6.85 7.32
C LYS A 163 10.10 -5.52 6.76
#